data_AF-A0A8T7DX27-F1
#
_entry.id   AF-A0A8T7DX27-F1
#
_cell.length_a   1.000
_cell.length_b   1.000
_cell.length_c   1.000
_cell.angle_alpha   90.00
_cell.angle_beta   90.00
_cell.angle_gamma   90.00
#
_symmetry.space_group_name_H-M   'P 1'
#
loop_
_entity.id
_entity.type
_entity.pdbx_description
1 polymer ?
#
loop_
_entity_poly.entity_id
_entity_poly.type
_entity_poly.pdbx_seq_one_letter_code
_entity_poly.pdbx_strand_id
1 'polypeptide(L)' 'MAQARADAQTLTDRLAEIVGADHVLTDAESRSLYAQDIFTRGMPAFAVVQPGTTAELAAVVAAATSLG' A
#
# COMPACT_ATOMS: atom_id res chain seq x y z
N MET A 1 -10.69 10.03 -14.20
CA MET A 1 -9.56 9.09 -14.00
C MET A 1 -8.27 9.78 -13.56
N ALA A 2 -8.02 11.05 -13.91
CA ALA A 2 -6.80 11.77 -13.47
C ALA A 2 -6.72 11.98 -11.94
N GLN A 3 -7.84 12.34 -11.29
CA GLN A 3 -7.87 12.58 -9.85
C GLN A 3 -7.54 11.33 -9.02
N ALA A 4 -8.15 10.20 -9.35
CA ALA A 4 -7.88 8.93 -8.66
C ALA A 4 -6.41 8.50 -8.75
N ARG A 5 -5.71 8.84 -9.84
CA ARG A 5 -4.27 8.57 -9.98
C ARG A 5 -3.43 9.54 -9.13
N ALA A 6 -3.86 10.79 -8.99
CA ALA A 6 -3.19 11.77 -8.14
C ALA A 6 -3.37 11.44 -6.64
N ASP A 7 -4.58 11.04 -6.24
CA ASP A 7 -4.86 10.63 -4.86
C ASP A 7 -4.08 9.36 -4.50
N ALA A 8 -4.01 8.40 -5.44
CA ALA A 8 -3.16 7.21 -5.32
C ALA A 8 -1.69 7.56 -5.12
N GLN A 9 -1.13 8.47 -5.93
CA GLN A 9 0.26 8.89 -5.79
C GLN A 9 0.50 9.56 -4.43
N THR A 10 -0.40 10.46 -4.04
CA THR A 10 -0.34 11.15 -2.73
C THR A 10 -0.34 10.16 -1.57
N LEU A 11 -1.15 9.10 -1.67
CA LEU A 11 -1.17 8.03 -0.67
C LEU A 11 0.14 7.26 -0.64
N THR A 12 0.67 6.85 -1.80
CA THR A 12 1.95 6.13 -1.89
C THR A 12 3.10 6.96 -1.30
N ASP A 13 3.16 8.25 -1.60
CA ASP A 13 4.20 9.15 -1.06
C ASP A 13 4.09 9.26 0.47
N ARG A 14 2.87 9.42 0.99
CA ARG A 14 2.62 9.48 2.44
C ARG A 14 2.95 8.17 3.15
N LEU A 15 2.71 7.02 2.52
CA LEU A 15 3.11 5.72 3.07
C LEU A 15 4.64 5.58 3.10
N ALA A 16 5.32 6.05 2.06
CA ALA A 16 6.78 6.04 1.98
C ALA A 16 7.43 6.96 3.04
N GLU A 17 6.79 8.07 3.42
CA GLU A 17 7.24 8.91 4.54
C GLU A 17 7.16 8.18 5.90
N ILE A 18 6.22 7.24 6.07
CA ILE A 18 6.01 6.51 7.32
C ILE A 18 7.00 5.35 7.44
N VAL A 19 7.11 4.50 6.41
CA VAL A 19 7.87 3.25 6.47
C VAL A 19 9.18 3.28 5.68
N GLY A 20 9.43 4.31 4.88
CA GLY A 20 10.51 4.35 3.89
C GLY A 20 10.08 3.81 2.51
N ALA A 21 10.62 4.39 1.44
CA ALA A 21 10.22 4.06 0.06
C ALA A 21 10.46 2.58 -0.31
N ASP A 22 11.55 1.98 0.18
CA ASP A 22 11.88 0.57 -0.07
C ASP A 22 10.86 -0.40 0.55
N HIS A 23 10.03 0.09 1.48
CA HIS A 23 9.01 -0.69 2.19
C HIS A 23 7.59 -0.45 1.65
N VAL A 24 7.45 0.21 0.50
CA VAL A 24 6.18 0.43 -0.21
C VAL A 24 6.24 -0.23 -1.59
N LEU A 25 5.72 -1.45 -1.69
CA LEU A 25 5.75 -2.25 -2.91
C LEU A 25 4.57 -1.90 -3.82
N THR A 26 4.87 -1.35 -4.98
CA THR A 26 3.87 -0.99 -6.01
C THR A 26 4.06 -1.75 -7.33
N ASP A 27 5.08 -2.62 -7.38
CA ASP A 27 5.37 -3.46 -8.54
C ASP A 27 4.29 -4.54 -8.73
N ALA A 28 4.11 -4.96 -9.98
CA ALA A 28 3.04 -5.88 -10.35
C ALA A 28 3.19 -7.28 -9.72
N GLU A 29 4.44 -7.73 -9.51
CA GLU A 29 4.72 -9.05 -8.95
C GLU A 29 4.30 -9.11 -7.48
N SER A 30 4.80 -8.20 -6.66
CA SER A 30 4.46 -8.12 -5.23
C SER A 30 2.96 -7.93 -5.03
N ARG A 31 2.33 -7.02 -5.79
CA ARG A 31 0.89 -6.75 -5.68
C ARG A 31 0.03 -7.95 -6.04
N SER A 32 0.47 -8.79 -6.98
CA SER A 32 -0.21 -10.04 -7.33
C SER A 32 0.08 -11.14 -6.32
N LEU A 33 1.32 -11.23 -5.82
CA LEU A 33 1.75 -12.23 -4.85
C LEU A 33 0.97 -12.09 -3.54
N TYR A 34 0.82 -10.87 -3.03
CA TYR A 34 0.09 -10.60 -1.79
C TYR A 34 -1.44 -10.53 -1.97
N ALA A 35 -1.94 -10.63 -3.20
CA ALA A 35 -3.37 -10.71 -3.50
C ALA A 35 -3.88 -12.15 -3.73
N GLN A 36 -3.02 -13.15 -3.51
CA GLN A 36 -3.36 -14.56 -3.72
C GLN A 36 -3.44 -15.32 -2.40
N ASP A 37 -4.33 -16.30 -2.36
CA ASP A 37 -4.37 -17.35 -1.35
C ASP A 37 -3.90 -18.68 -1.98
N ILE A 38 -3.81 -19.76 -1.21
CA ILE A 38 -3.35 -21.09 -1.63
C ILE A 38 -4.12 -21.60 -2.86
N PHE A 39 -5.40 -21.23 -2.98
CA PHE A 39 -6.29 -21.77 -4.02
C PHE A 39 -6.73 -20.76 -5.07
N THR A 40 -6.61 -19.46 -4.82
CA THR A 40 -7.21 -18.42 -5.68
C THR A 40 -6.34 -17.16 -5.76
N ARG A 41 -6.54 -16.40 -6.83
CA ARG A 41 -5.98 -15.05 -6.99
C ARG A 41 -7.11 -14.04 -7.00
N GLY A 42 -7.05 -13.09 -6.07
CA GLY A 42 -7.96 -11.96 -6.00
C GLY A 42 -7.56 -10.82 -6.92
N MET A 43 -8.21 -9.66 -6.73
CA MET A 43 -7.78 -8.42 -7.39
C MET A 43 -6.42 -7.98 -6.86
N PRO A 44 -5.47 -7.56 -7.71
CA PRO A 44 -4.18 -7.06 -7.25
C PRO A 44 -4.34 -5.93 -6.24
N ALA A 45 -3.54 -5.97 -5.17
CA ALA A 45 -3.50 -4.90 -4.20
C ALA A 45 -3.12 -3.57 -4.87
N PHE A 46 -3.52 -2.44 -4.29
CA PHE A 46 -3.04 -1.12 -4.75
C PHE A 46 -1.53 -0.97 -4.51
N ALA A 47 -1.12 -1.23 -3.27
CA ALA A 47 0.25 -1.28 -2.80
C ALA A 47 0.34 -2.25 -1.62
N VAL A 48 1.55 -2.72 -1.31
CA VAL A 48 1.84 -3.51 -0.11
C VAL A 48 2.84 -2.74 0.74
N VAL A 49 2.57 -2.60 2.03
CA VAL A 49 3.38 -1.81 2.95
C VAL A 49 3.98 -2.72 4.02
N GLN A 50 5.25 -2.54 4.33
CA GLN A 50 6.01 -3.38 5.25
C GLN A 50 6.48 -2.58 6.49
N PRO A 51 5.60 -2.32 7.47
CA PRO A 51 6.00 -1.62 8.69
C PRO A 51 6.94 -2.50 9.55
N GLY A 52 7.98 -1.90 10.09
CA GLY A 52 8.92 -2.51 11.03
C GLY A 52 8.51 -2.37 12.50
N THR A 53 7.58 -1.45 12.81
CA THR A 53 7.12 -1.18 14.18
C THR A 53 5.60 -1.06 14.29
N THR A 54 5.06 -1.21 15.51
CA THR A 54 3.63 -1.01 15.77
C THR A 54 3.19 0.44 15.63
N ALA A 55 4.11 1.41 15.83
CA ALA A 55 3.85 2.82 15.60
C ALA A 55 3.68 3.13 14.10
N GLU A 56 4.56 2.59 13.26
CA GLU A 56 4.43 2.65 11.81
C GLU A 56 3.14 1.99 11.34
N LEU A 57 2.81 0.80 11.85
CA LEU A 57 1.56 0.12 11.53
C LEU A 57 0.33 1.01 11.82
N ALA A 58 0.29 1.62 13.01
CA ALA A 58 -0.81 2.52 13.39
C ALA A 58 -0.90 3.75 12.45
N ALA A 59 0.24 4.33 12.08
CA ALA A 59 0.30 5.46 11.15
C ALA A 59 -0.14 5.06 9.72
N VAL A 60 0.26 3.89 9.24
CA VAL A 60 -0.18 3.35 7.93
C VAL A 60 -1.69 3.15 7.90
N VAL A 61 -2.28 2.57 8.95
CA VAL A 61 -3.73 2.40 9.06
C VAL A 61 -4.43 3.75 9.03
N ALA A 62 -3.97 4.72 9.81
CA ALA A 62 -4.53 6.07 9.82
C ALA A 62 -4.46 6.75 8.44
N ALA A 63 -3.34 6.58 7.71
CA ALA A 63 -3.18 7.12 6.37
C ALA A 63 -4.16 6.47 5.36
N ALA A 64 -4.31 5.14 5.41
CA ALA A 64 -5.22 4.39 4.54
C ALA A 64 -6.70 4.79 4.76
N THR A 65 -7.14 4.88 6.03
CA THR A 65 -8.53 5.24 6.35
C THR A 65 -8.86 6.71 6.11
N SER A 66 -7.86 7.59 6.00
CA SER A 66 -8.09 9.01 5.74
C SER A 66 -8.67 9.28 4.35
N LEU A 67 -8.60 8.31 3.44
CA LEU A 67 -9.06 8.43 2.05
C LEU A 67 -10.27 7.53 1.71
N GLY A 68 -10.83 6.80 2.68
CA GLY A 68 -12.04 5.97 2.53
C GLY A 68 -11.84 4.53 2.98
#